data_AF-A0A6V7XAU9-F1
#
_entry.id   AF-A0A6V7XAU9-F1
#
_cell.length_a   1.000
_cell.length_b   1.000
_cell.length_c   1.000
_cell.angle_alpha   90.00
_cell.angle_beta   90.00
_cell.angle_gamma   90.00
#
_symmetry.space_group_name_H-M   'P 1'
#
loop_
_entity.id
_entity.type
_entity.pdbx_description
1 polymer ?
#
loop_
_entity_poly.entity_id
_entity_poly.type
_entity_poly.pdbx_seq_one_letter_code
_entity_poly.pdbx_strand_id
1 'polypeptide(L)'
;MFYFWFGAYSRCEQDVDSEPLGSSGFEHVFSGEWNDGIGVEGHHNWLRFYLQEKAGEINYHGYFEHQNNDILGTFQYEWKGYLKRMGGFFLRTSPAFDFTLFTVCSILHPGYQACQFELLNTKMVVTSNTKNCDKGKCLGTAYPALLLDNLF
;
A
#
# COMPACT_ATOMS: atom_id res chain seq x y z
N MET A 1 11.92 -3.66 -13.78
CA MET A 1 10.63 -2.98 -13.58
C MET A 1 9.46 -3.96 -13.53
N PHE A 2 9.21 -4.75 -14.58
CA PHE A 2 8.12 -5.74 -14.60
C PHE A 2 8.18 -6.72 -13.41
N TYR A 3 9.29 -7.46 -13.27
CA TYR A 3 9.43 -8.41 -12.16
C TYR A 3 9.38 -7.76 -10.78
N PHE A 4 9.77 -6.50 -10.65
CA PHE A 4 9.72 -5.81 -9.36
C PHE A 4 8.28 -5.68 -8.86
N TRP A 5 7.31 -5.38 -9.73
CA TRP A 5 5.90 -5.24 -9.33
C TRP A 5 5.09 -6.52 -9.48
N PHE A 6 5.39 -7.33 -10.49
CA PHE A 6 4.56 -8.46 -10.92
C PHE A 6 5.21 -9.82 -10.71
N GLY A 7 6.45 -9.86 -10.20
CA GLY A 7 7.06 -11.12 -9.80
C GLY A 7 6.33 -11.69 -8.59
N ALA A 8 5.90 -12.94 -8.72
CA ALA A 8 5.16 -13.62 -7.66
C ALA A 8 6.09 -14.02 -6.51
N TYR A 9 5.60 -13.96 -5.28
CA TYR A 9 6.28 -14.41 -4.09
C TYR A 9 5.30 -15.02 -3.09
N SER A 10 5.81 -15.87 -2.20
CA SER A 10 5.07 -16.36 -1.04
C SER A 10 5.11 -15.34 0.09
N ARG A 11 4.02 -15.29 0.87
CA ARG A 11 3.90 -14.52 2.11
C ARG A 11 3.91 -15.36 3.36
N CYS A 12 3.87 -16.68 3.20
CA CYS A 12 3.99 -17.61 4.30
C CYS A 12 5.41 -17.52 4.87
N GLU A 13 5.53 -17.52 6.20
CA GLU A 13 6.83 -17.45 6.88
C GLU A 13 7.60 -18.78 6.84
N GLN A 14 7.01 -19.85 6.30
CA GLN A 14 7.56 -21.22 6.30
C GLN A 14 7.95 -21.66 4.88
N ASP A 15 9.05 -22.43 4.77
CA ASP A 15 9.71 -23.01 3.59
C ASP A 15 9.38 -22.47 2.17
N VAL A 16 10.24 -21.58 1.70
CA VAL A 16 10.20 -20.86 0.40
C VAL A 16 10.09 -21.79 -0.82
N ASP A 17 10.53 -23.05 -0.72
CA ASP A 17 10.63 -23.97 -1.86
C ASP A 17 9.33 -24.76 -2.16
N SER A 18 8.32 -24.68 -1.29
CA SER A 18 7.06 -25.45 -1.43
C SER A 18 5.77 -24.65 -1.25
N GLU A 19 5.87 -23.35 -0.97
CA GLU A 19 4.69 -22.52 -0.70
C GLU A 19 4.02 -21.98 -1.97
N PRO A 20 2.69 -21.75 -1.94
CA PRO A 20 1.99 -21.15 -3.06
C PRO A 20 2.51 -19.73 -3.33
N LEU A 21 2.98 -19.50 -4.55
CA LEU A 21 3.22 -18.15 -5.07
C LEU A 21 1.87 -17.49 -5.34
N GLY A 22 1.38 -16.71 -4.38
CA GLY A 22 0.03 -16.14 -4.40
C GLY A 22 -0.05 -14.62 -4.31
N SER A 23 1.08 -13.91 -4.35
CA SER A 23 1.11 -12.45 -4.19
C SER A 23 2.18 -11.79 -5.06
N SER A 24 1.96 -10.52 -5.36
CA SER A 24 2.90 -9.62 -6.03
C SER A 24 2.79 -8.21 -5.45
N GLY A 25 3.79 -7.37 -5.74
CA GLY A 25 3.78 -5.98 -5.27
C GLY A 25 2.60 -5.18 -5.81
N PHE A 26 2.19 -5.45 -7.05
CA PHE A 26 1.01 -4.81 -7.64
C PHE A 26 -0.27 -5.25 -6.97
N GLU A 27 -0.46 -6.56 -6.74
CA GLU A 27 -1.63 -7.08 -6.03
C GLU A 27 -1.73 -6.46 -4.65
N HIS A 28 -0.63 -6.44 -3.91
CA HIS A 28 -0.63 -5.86 -2.57
C HIS A 28 -0.98 -4.37 -2.56
N VAL A 29 -0.28 -3.56 -3.36
CA VAL A 29 -0.39 -2.10 -3.27
C VAL A 29 -1.67 -1.61 -3.94
N PHE A 30 -1.98 -2.10 -5.14
CA PHE A 30 -3.08 -1.56 -5.95
C PHE A 30 -4.37 -2.39 -5.88
N SER A 31 -4.29 -3.72 -5.88
CA SER A 31 -5.49 -4.57 -5.83
C SER A 31 -6.05 -4.68 -4.42
N GLY A 32 -5.16 -4.84 -3.43
CA GLY A 32 -5.48 -5.26 -2.08
C GLY A 32 -5.69 -6.77 -1.96
N GLU A 33 -5.47 -7.28 -0.75
CA GLU A 33 -5.56 -8.72 -0.44
C GLU A 33 -6.32 -8.91 0.88
N TRP A 34 -6.97 -10.07 1.02
CA TRP A 34 -7.60 -10.50 2.27
C TRP A 34 -6.78 -11.61 2.90
N ASN A 35 -6.66 -11.55 4.21
CA ASN A 35 -5.98 -12.56 5.00
C ASN A 35 -6.84 -12.92 6.21
N ASP A 36 -7.18 -14.21 6.32
CA ASP A 36 -8.00 -14.73 7.40
C ASP A 36 -7.30 -14.54 8.75
N GLY A 37 -8.00 -13.90 9.70
CA GLY A 37 -7.46 -13.58 11.02
C GLY A 37 -6.66 -12.27 11.09
N ILE A 38 -6.21 -11.71 9.96
CA ILE A 38 -5.51 -10.42 9.90
C ILE A 38 -6.43 -9.30 9.40
N GLY A 39 -7.21 -9.54 8.34
CA GLY A 39 -8.06 -8.55 7.69
C GLY A 39 -7.57 -8.16 6.29
N VAL A 40 -7.74 -6.89 5.91
CA VAL A 40 -7.29 -6.37 4.61
C VAL A 40 -5.82 -5.95 4.68
N GLU A 41 -4.98 -6.64 3.91
CA GLU A 41 -3.57 -6.31 3.75
C GLU A 41 -3.33 -5.50 2.46
N GLY A 42 -2.35 -4.60 2.50
CA GLY A 42 -2.06 -3.71 1.37
C GLY A 42 -3.20 -2.73 1.10
N HIS A 43 -3.69 -2.69 -0.14
CA HIS A 43 -4.81 -1.84 -0.59
C HIS A 43 -4.57 -0.35 -0.32
N HIS A 44 -3.58 0.20 -1.02
CA HIS A 44 -3.09 1.57 -0.90
C HIS A 44 -3.41 2.44 -2.13
N ASN A 45 -4.52 2.14 -2.80
CA ASN A 45 -4.98 2.89 -3.97
C ASN A 45 -6.42 3.37 -3.81
N TRP A 46 -6.61 4.69 -3.86
CA TRP A 46 -7.93 5.29 -3.66
C TRP A 46 -8.93 4.94 -4.75
N LEU A 47 -8.47 4.75 -6.00
CA LEU A 47 -9.37 4.41 -7.10
C LEU A 47 -9.96 3.02 -6.87
N ARG A 48 -9.14 2.06 -6.42
CA ARG A 48 -9.62 0.74 -6.02
C ARG A 48 -10.59 0.83 -4.84
N PHE A 49 -10.25 1.60 -3.80
CA PHE A 49 -11.16 1.86 -2.67
C PHE A 49 -12.51 2.38 -3.16
N TYR A 50 -12.52 3.46 -3.94
CA TYR A 50 -13.73 4.08 -4.49
C TYR A 50 -14.60 3.09 -5.29
N LEU A 51 -13.98 2.30 -6.17
CA LEU A 51 -14.71 1.33 -6.99
C LEU A 51 -15.37 0.24 -6.14
N GLN A 52 -14.73 -0.20 -5.06
CA GLN A 52 -15.26 -1.23 -4.16
C GLN A 52 -16.33 -0.66 -3.21
N GLU A 53 -16.15 0.56 -2.70
CA GLU A 53 -17.16 1.27 -1.92
C GLU A 53 -18.42 1.51 -2.76
N LYS A 54 -18.26 2.00 -3.99
CA LYS A 54 -19.37 2.19 -4.95
C LYS A 54 -20.10 0.88 -5.26
N ALA A 55 -19.42 -0.25 -5.22
CA ALA A 55 -20.02 -1.56 -5.42
C ALA A 55 -20.76 -2.09 -4.17
N GLY A 56 -20.72 -1.38 -3.05
CA GLY A 56 -21.31 -1.81 -1.77
C GLY A 56 -20.46 -2.84 -1.03
N GLU A 57 -19.20 -3.04 -1.43
CA GLU A 57 -18.31 -4.05 -0.87
C GLU A 57 -17.47 -3.51 0.28
N ILE A 58 -17.27 -2.18 0.32
CA ILE A 58 -16.57 -1.49 1.40
C ILE A 58 -17.58 -0.72 2.26
N ASN A 59 -17.45 -0.90 3.56
CA ASN A 59 -18.10 -0.10 4.59
C ASN A 59 -17.07 0.81 5.25
N TYR A 60 -17.14 2.11 4.96
CA TYR A 60 -16.23 3.11 5.52
C TYR A 60 -16.58 3.44 6.99
N HIS A 61 -15.59 3.40 7.87
CA HIS A 61 -15.80 3.64 9.31
C HIS A 61 -15.30 5.03 9.77
N GLY A 62 -14.38 5.65 9.04
CA GLY A 62 -13.79 6.95 9.43
C GLY A 62 -12.33 7.11 9.02
N TYR A 63 -11.74 8.24 9.39
CA TYR A 63 -10.33 8.56 9.16
C TYR A 63 -9.60 8.82 10.48
N PHE A 64 -8.31 8.48 10.50
CA PHE A 64 -7.37 8.90 11.54
C PHE A 64 -6.67 10.19 11.13
N GLU A 65 -6.33 10.30 9.84
CA GLU A 65 -5.65 11.45 9.26
C GLU A 65 -6.27 11.75 7.90
N HIS A 66 -6.50 13.03 7.61
CA HIS A 66 -6.97 13.49 6.32
C HIS A 66 -6.46 14.91 6.08
N GLN A 67 -5.81 15.14 4.94
CA GLN A 67 -5.29 16.45 4.60
C GLN A 67 -6.37 17.33 3.97
N ASN A 68 -6.39 18.62 4.33
CA ASN A 68 -7.39 19.58 3.82
C ASN A 68 -7.31 19.82 2.30
N ASN A 69 -6.18 19.48 1.67
CA ASN A 69 -6.02 19.55 0.21
C ASN A 69 -6.45 18.24 -0.49
N ASP A 70 -6.97 17.26 0.26
CA ASP A 70 -7.39 15.93 -0.19
C ASP A 70 -6.30 15.17 -0.96
N ILE A 71 -5.01 15.37 -0.63
CA ILE A 71 -3.92 14.62 -1.30
C ILE A 71 -3.64 13.26 -0.65
N LEU A 72 -3.97 13.12 0.64
CA LEU A 72 -3.61 11.97 1.45
C LEU A 72 -4.61 11.79 2.59
N GLY A 73 -4.92 10.53 2.90
CA GLY A 73 -5.58 10.17 4.15
C GLY A 73 -5.26 8.76 4.61
N THR A 74 -5.53 8.51 5.89
CA THR A 74 -5.42 7.22 6.57
C THR A 74 -6.77 6.86 7.16
N PHE A 75 -7.31 5.72 6.75
CA PHE A 75 -8.70 5.35 6.96
C PHE A 75 -8.88 4.03 7.68
N GLN A 76 -10.04 3.86 8.31
CA GLN A 76 -10.56 2.56 8.73
C GLN A 76 -11.78 2.20 7.89
N TYR A 77 -11.84 0.95 7.47
CA TYR A 77 -12.98 0.41 6.73
C TYR A 77 -13.03 -1.11 6.83
N GLU A 78 -14.18 -1.68 6.53
CA GLU A 78 -14.35 -3.10 6.28
C GLU A 78 -14.53 -3.34 4.78
N TRP A 79 -13.89 -4.38 4.23
CA TRP A 79 -14.07 -4.79 2.84
C TRP A 79 -14.48 -6.26 2.80
N LYS A 80 -15.71 -6.56 2.38
CA LYS A 80 -16.27 -7.93 2.36
C LYS A 80 -16.17 -8.67 3.70
N GLY A 81 -16.39 -7.99 4.82
CA GLY A 81 -16.29 -8.58 6.16
C GLY A 81 -14.88 -8.60 6.75
N TYR A 82 -13.86 -8.16 6.01
CA TYR A 82 -12.49 -8.07 6.50
C TYR A 82 -12.16 -6.64 6.94
N LEU A 83 -11.77 -6.47 8.20
CA LEU A 83 -11.42 -5.16 8.74
C LEU A 83 -10.03 -4.72 8.25
N LYS A 84 -9.93 -3.49 7.74
CA LYS A 84 -8.68 -2.75 7.66
C LYS A 84 -8.60 -1.77 8.81
N ARG A 85 -7.75 -2.06 9.80
CA ARG A 85 -7.62 -1.21 11.00
C ARG A 85 -7.09 0.18 10.66
N MET A 86 -6.05 0.26 9.82
CA MET A 86 -5.47 1.49 9.29
C MET A 86 -5.02 1.27 7.84
N GLY A 87 -5.42 2.14 6.93
CA GLY A 87 -5.01 2.13 5.53
C GLY A 87 -4.78 3.52 4.97
N GLY A 88 -3.52 3.83 4.66
CA GLY A 88 -3.11 5.08 4.04
C GLY A 88 -3.03 4.97 2.53
N PHE A 89 -3.53 5.97 1.80
CA PHE A 89 -3.35 6.10 0.36
C PHE A 89 -3.46 7.55 -0.10
N PHE A 90 -2.80 7.85 -1.23
CA PHE A 90 -3.02 9.13 -1.90
C PHE A 90 -4.46 9.21 -2.39
N LEU A 91 -4.99 10.42 -2.41
CA LEU A 91 -6.31 10.74 -2.92
C LEU A 91 -6.17 11.59 -4.19
N ARG A 92 -7.09 11.41 -5.14
CA ARG A 92 -7.20 12.21 -6.38
C ARG A 92 -5.98 12.13 -7.32
N THR A 93 -5.04 11.23 -7.05
CA THR A 93 -3.89 10.96 -7.92
C THR A 93 -4.25 10.01 -9.06
N SER A 94 -3.45 9.99 -10.12
CA SER A 94 -3.56 8.95 -11.15
C SER A 94 -2.83 7.68 -10.68
N PRO A 95 -3.26 6.47 -11.11
CA PRO A 95 -2.50 5.25 -10.83
C PRO A 95 -1.05 5.32 -11.34
N ALA A 96 -0.80 6.08 -12.41
CA ALA A 96 0.55 6.32 -12.93
C ALA A 96 1.40 7.14 -11.93
N PHE A 97 0.83 8.17 -11.30
CA PHE A 97 1.51 8.93 -10.26
C PHE A 97 1.92 8.03 -9.09
N ASP A 98 0.96 7.29 -8.53
CA ASP A 98 1.19 6.37 -7.41
C ASP A 98 2.28 5.34 -7.78
N PHE A 99 2.17 4.71 -8.95
CA PHE A 99 3.09 3.68 -9.41
C PHE A 99 4.51 4.23 -9.59
N THR A 100 4.65 5.40 -10.21
CA THR A 100 5.95 6.04 -10.43
C THR A 100 6.58 6.43 -9.10
N LEU A 101 5.83 7.07 -8.20
CA LEU A 101 6.36 7.54 -6.92
C LEU A 101 6.78 6.36 -6.03
N PHE A 102 5.92 5.34 -5.89
CA PHE A 102 6.26 4.14 -5.14
C PHE A 102 7.45 3.39 -5.76
N THR A 103 7.57 3.37 -7.09
CA THR A 103 8.74 2.79 -7.76
C THR A 103 10.03 3.52 -7.38
N VAL A 104 10.06 4.85 -7.54
CA VAL A 104 11.25 5.66 -7.27
C VAL A 104 11.64 5.57 -5.79
N CYS A 105 10.67 5.72 -4.90
CA CYS A 105 10.88 5.60 -3.46
C CYS A 105 11.40 4.22 -3.06
N SER A 106 10.80 3.14 -3.58
CA SER A 106 11.19 1.78 -3.18
C SER A 106 12.56 1.35 -3.71
N ILE A 107 13.02 1.97 -4.81
CA ILE A 107 14.34 1.67 -5.40
C ILE A 107 15.43 2.50 -4.70
N LEU A 108 15.19 3.80 -4.47
CA LEU A 108 16.21 4.73 -3.98
C LEU A 108 16.23 4.86 -2.46
N HIS A 109 15.07 4.76 -1.82
CA HIS A 109 14.87 5.00 -0.39
C HIS A 109 13.94 3.95 0.25
N PRO A 110 14.27 2.64 0.15
CA PRO A 110 13.47 1.60 0.80
C PRO A 110 13.57 1.69 2.32
N GLY A 111 12.55 1.24 3.03
CA GLY A 111 12.49 1.23 4.49
C GLY A 111 11.27 1.96 5.05
N TYR A 112 11.25 2.08 6.38
CA TYR A 112 10.19 2.76 7.11
C TYR A 112 10.38 4.28 7.03
N GLN A 113 9.38 4.98 6.49
CA GLN A 113 9.36 6.43 6.30
C GLN A 113 10.63 7.01 5.62
N ALA A 114 11.27 6.20 4.79
CA ALA A 114 12.61 6.48 4.28
C ALA A 114 12.60 7.43 3.07
N CYS A 115 11.54 7.39 2.25
CA CYS A 115 11.37 8.31 1.13
C CYS A 115 10.52 9.50 1.56
N GLN A 116 11.16 10.60 1.95
CA GLN A 116 10.48 11.83 2.39
C GLN A 116 10.44 12.85 1.26
N PHE A 117 9.30 13.50 1.07
CA PHE A 117 9.11 14.51 0.03
C PHE A 117 7.97 15.45 0.42
N GLU A 118 7.88 16.57 -0.28
CA GLU A 118 6.80 17.54 -0.11
C GLU A 118 6.02 17.68 -1.41
N LEU A 119 4.70 17.68 -1.31
CA LEU A 119 3.79 17.88 -2.44
C LEU A 119 2.59 18.67 -1.96
N LEU A 120 2.21 19.72 -2.70
CA LEU A 120 1.09 20.60 -2.36
C LEU A 120 1.16 21.17 -0.92
N ASN A 121 2.36 21.54 -0.48
CA ASN A 121 2.68 22.01 0.87
C ASN A 121 2.38 20.98 1.99
N THR A 122 2.32 19.70 1.64
CA THR A 122 2.19 18.59 2.60
C THR A 122 3.47 17.77 2.58
N LYS A 123 4.14 17.69 3.73
CA LYS A 123 5.27 16.77 3.93
C LYS A 123 4.75 15.35 4.11
N MET A 124 5.23 14.46 3.28
CA MET A 124 4.79 13.07 3.23
C MET A 124 5.98 12.14 3.21
N VAL A 125 5.70 10.90 3.55
CA VAL A 125 6.67 9.81 3.47
C VAL A 125 6.08 8.64 2.72
N VAL A 126 6.93 7.89 2.04
CA VAL A 126 6.61 6.53 1.59
C VAL A 126 7.42 5.54 2.41
N THR A 127 6.70 4.56 2.98
CA THR A 127 7.28 3.34 3.54
C THR A 127 7.19 2.25 2.50
N SER A 128 8.28 1.51 2.30
CA SER A 128 8.31 0.39 1.36
C SER A 128 9.25 -0.72 1.80
N ASN A 129 8.91 -1.97 1.49
CA ASN A 129 9.80 -3.11 1.68
C ASN A 129 9.86 -4.00 0.43
N THR A 130 10.78 -4.96 0.43
CA THR A 130 10.93 -5.92 -0.65
C THR A 130 10.83 -7.35 -0.13
N LYS A 131 10.45 -8.26 -1.02
CA LYS A 131 10.41 -9.71 -0.81
C LYS A 131 11.37 -10.38 -1.80
N ASN A 132 11.86 -11.56 -1.44
CA ASN A 132 12.59 -12.41 -2.37
C ASN A 132 11.58 -13.08 -3.33
N CYS A 133 11.95 -13.18 -4.60
CA CYS A 133 11.16 -13.83 -5.65
C CYS A 133 12.11 -14.43 -6.70
N ASP A 134 11.60 -15.24 -7.62
CA ASP A 134 12.39 -16.01 -8.60
C ASP A 134 13.42 -15.18 -9.40
N LYS A 135 13.12 -13.90 -9.63
CA LYS A 135 13.97 -12.97 -10.40
C LYS A 135 14.70 -11.95 -9.51
N GLY A 136 14.90 -12.27 -8.22
CA GLY A 136 15.65 -11.47 -7.27
C GLY A 136 14.73 -10.81 -6.23
N LYS A 137 14.64 -9.49 -6.26
CA LYS A 137 13.80 -8.71 -5.34
C LYS A 137 12.54 -8.22 -6.02
N CYS A 138 11.42 -8.48 -5.38
CA CYS A 138 10.10 -7.96 -5.72
C CYS A 138 9.66 -6.96 -4.66
N LEU A 139 8.82 -6.01 -5.02
CA LEU A 139 8.20 -5.09 -4.07
C LEU A 139 7.26 -5.90 -3.18
N GLY A 140 7.40 -5.75 -1.86
CA GLY A 140 6.50 -6.37 -0.89
C GLY A 140 5.33 -5.45 -0.56
N THR A 141 5.64 -4.18 -0.29
CA THR A 141 4.66 -3.12 -0.05
C THR A 141 5.23 -1.76 -0.35
N ALA A 142 4.36 -0.80 -0.65
CA ALA A 142 4.64 0.62 -0.68
C ALA A 142 3.37 1.38 -0.34
N TYR A 143 3.45 2.31 0.60
CA TYR A 143 2.32 3.13 0.99
C TYR A 143 2.75 4.50 1.52
N PRO A 144 1.92 5.54 1.33
CA PRO A 144 2.21 6.87 1.82
C PRO A 144 1.66 7.07 3.22
N ALA A 145 2.26 7.99 3.95
CA ALA A 145 1.76 8.52 5.22
C ALA A 145 2.19 9.97 5.37
N LEU A 146 1.60 10.67 6.34
CA LEU A 146 2.09 11.99 6.72
C LEU A 146 3.47 11.86 7.34
N LEU A 147 4.36 12.80 7.01
CA LEU A 147 5.53 13.01 7.84
C LEU A 147 5.05 13.76 9.08
N LEU A 148 4.84 13.02 10.17
CA LEU A 148 4.61 13.65 11.46
C LEU A 148 5.98 14.18 11.94
N ASP A 149 6.06 15.49 12.15
CA ASP A 149 7.21 16.09 12.83
C ASP A 149 7.27 15.49 14.25
N ASN A 150 8.16 14.52 14.48
CA ASN A 150 8.47 13.82 15.74
C ASN A 150 7.45 14.01 16.89
N LEU A 151 6.56 13.04 17.06
CA LEU A 151 5.94 12.79 18.36
C LEU A 151 6.68 11.62 19.03
N PHE A 152 7.58 12.03 19.95
CA PHE A 152 8.41 11.28 20.91
C PHE A 152 9.75 10.72 20.40
#